data_AF-A0A0D9P7T8-F1
#
_entry.id   AF-A0A0D9P7T8-F1
#
_cell.length_a   1.000
_cell.length_b   1.000
_cell.length_c   1.000
_cell.angle_alpha   90.00
_cell.angle_beta   90.00
_cell.angle_gamma   90.00
#
_symmetry.space_group_name_H-M   'P 1'
#
loop_
_entity.id
_entity.type
_entity.pdbx_description
1 polymer ?
#
loop_
_entity_poly.entity_id
_entity_poly.type
_entity_poly.pdbx_seq_one_letter_code
_entity_poly.pdbx_strand_id
1 'polypeptide(L)'
;MPPRLEVLQRLGTFNLCLRPTTRAATPNFLPVIQTANLSQREKKRKAKQDPYKWAQAQQRKNANLKRREELQKQRDEAWGNPVLGKTTPFLESLDTAGQVAFSEVPRDASGNPLQTPHELPTTPGLRNHFLTDAELEEATKHAFTLSKPMAAIVGDQLSDAASNEANIEKHKQDHAKAVEALRRITSLRNGSAKDRFHANVRRLVDEFGRHKTDKFLKPKPQSISPNTTPMPDRAGPDTGSSEVQIAILTAKIRTLSKALEINRGYKDVHNKRNLRLLVHRRQKLVAYMERKERGSERWTHMIEKLGLTPATWKGQISL
;
A
#
# COMPACT_ATOMS: atom_id res chain seq x y z
N MET A 1 0.57 76.94 -18.51
CA MET A 1 1.22 75.96 -17.62
C MET A 1 1.29 76.53 -16.22
N PRO A 2 0.71 75.87 -15.20
CA PRO A 2 0.99 76.18 -13.80
C PRO A 2 1.97 75.16 -13.18
N PRO A 3 2.73 75.54 -12.14
CA PRO A 3 3.87 74.76 -11.63
C PRO A 3 3.42 73.54 -10.81
N ARG A 4 4.16 72.44 -10.95
CA ARG A 4 4.02 71.24 -10.09
C ARG A 4 4.70 71.49 -8.75
N LEU A 5 3.94 71.45 -7.66
CA LEU A 5 4.47 71.36 -6.31
C LEU A 5 4.50 69.88 -5.89
N GLU A 6 5.66 69.40 -5.45
CA GLU A 6 5.85 68.09 -4.83
C GLU A 6 5.27 68.13 -3.41
N VAL A 7 4.13 67.46 -3.17
CA VAL A 7 3.57 67.28 -1.83
C VAL A 7 3.84 65.85 -1.36
N LEU A 8 4.48 65.73 -0.19
CA LEU A 8 4.75 64.48 0.51
C LEU A 8 3.50 63.61 0.66
N GLN A 9 3.61 62.34 0.26
CA GLN A 9 2.59 61.31 0.51
C GLN A 9 2.35 61.18 2.02
N ARG A 10 1.19 61.66 2.47
CA ARG A 10 0.70 61.43 3.84
C ARG A 10 0.33 59.95 3.98
N LEU A 11 0.76 59.36 5.09
CA LEU A 11 0.44 58.01 5.53
C LEU A 11 -1.07 57.77 5.45
N GLY A 12 -1.48 56.81 4.62
CA GLY A 12 -2.87 56.40 4.47
C GLY A 12 -3.42 55.84 5.77
N THR A 13 -4.52 56.40 6.24
CA THR A 13 -5.32 55.87 7.34
C THR A 13 -6.04 54.61 6.89
N PHE A 14 -5.71 53.46 7.49
CA PHE A 14 -6.45 52.22 7.32
C PHE A 14 -7.83 52.34 7.99
N ASN A 15 -8.92 52.29 7.21
CA ASN A 15 -10.26 52.11 7.75
C ASN A 15 -10.45 50.65 8.18
N LEU A 16 -10.19 50.37 9.46
CA LEU A 16 -10.56 49.13 10.12
C LEU A 16 -12.02 49.21 10.58
N CYS A 17 -12.88 48.38 10.01
CA CYS A 17 -14.23 48.16 10.50
C CYS A 17 -14.17 47.48 11.88
N LEU A 18 -14.26 48.27 12.95
CA LEU A 18 -14.29 47.78 14.33
C LEU A 18 -15.67 47.19 14.64
N ARG A 19 -15.79 45.86 14.68
CA ARG A 19 -16.78 45.21 15.55
C ARG A 19 -16.21 45.20 16.97
N PRO A 20 -16.93 45.68 18.00
CA PRO A 20 -16.42 45.63 19.36
C PRO A 20 -16.44 44.18 19.85
N THR A 21 -15.26 43.56 19.95
CA THR A 21 -15.10 42.29 20.65
C THR A 21 -15.08 42.57 22.16
N THR A 22 -16.00 41.98 22.93
CA THR A 22 -16.15 42.19 24.39
C THR A 22 -15.06 41.54 25.24
N ARG A 23 -13.97 41.04 24.64
CA ARG A 23 -12.85 40.46 25.36
C ARG A 23 -11.62 41.33 25.17
N ALA A 24 -11.27 42.08 26.20
CA ALA A 24 -10.01 42.80 26.25
C ALA A 24 -8.86 41.80 26.01
N ALA A 25 -8.05 42.05 24.99
CA ALA A 25 -6.85 41.26 24.75
C ALA A 25 -5.96 41.39 25.97
N THR A 26 -5.74 40.29 26.70
CA THR A 26 -4.75 40.25 27.77
C THR A 26 -3.40 40.60 27.17
N PRO A 27 -2.71 41.65 27.63
CA PRO A 27 -1.38 41.96 27.13
C PRO A 27 -0.47 40.76 27.41
N ASN A 28 0.07 40.17 26.36
CA ASN A 28 1.13 39.17 26.49
C ASN A 28 2.35 39.88 27.10
N PHE A 29 2.53 39.77 28.41
CA PHE A 29 3.71 40.27 29.15
C PHE A 29 4.98 39.46 28.89
N LEU A 30 5.00 38.61 27.85
CA LEU A 30 6.21 37.94 27.43
C LEU A 30 7.04 38.95 26.64
N PRO A 31 8.30 39.23 27.02
CA PRO A 31 9.15 40.12 26.25
C PRO A 31 9.28 39.54 24.84
N VAL A 32 9.00 40.36 23.83
CA VAL A 32 9.33 40.05 22.45
C VAL A 32 10.86 40.07 22.36
N ILE A 33 11.49 38.93 22.61
CA ILE A 33 12.92 38.77 22.39
C ILE A 33 13.12 38.84 20.89
N GLN A 34 13.43 40.03 20.37
CA GLN A 34 13.94 40.17 19.01
C GLN A 34 15.27 39.43 18.97
N THR A 35 15.27 38.19 18.50
CA THR A 35 16.49 37.45 18.20
C THR A 35 17.11 38.06 16.94
N ALA A 36 17.71 39.24 17.07
CA ALA A 36 18.45 39.85 15.99
C ALA A 36 19.67 38.97 15.68
N ASN A 37 19.75 38.48 14.45
CA ASN A 37 20.93 37.77 13.98
C ASN A 37 22.12 38.73 14.04
N LEU A 38 23.17 38.38 14.80
CA LEU A 38 24.42 39.17 14.83
C LEU A 38 24.91 39.42 13.41
N SER A 39 25.29 40.68 13.14
CA SER A 39 25.89 41.05 11.86
C SER A 39 27.16 40.26 11.60
N GLN A 40 27.47 39.99 10.32
CA GLN A 40 28.71 39.31 9.93
C GLN A 40 29.95 40.02 10.50
N ARG A 41 29.90 41.36 10.58
CA ARG A 41 30.98 42.18 11.18
C ARG A 41 31.16 41.88 12.66
N GLU A 42 30.08 41.76 13.41
CA GLU A 42 30.11 41.45 14.85
C GLU A 42 30.54 40.02 15.14
N LYS A 43 30.13 39.06 14.30
CA LYS A 43 30.61 37.67 14.38
C LYS A 43 32.12 37.59 14.21
N LYS A 44 32.67 38.29 13.20
CA LYS A 44 34.12 38.37 12.98
C LYS A 44 34.84 39.07 14.14
N ARG A 45 34.27 40.14 14.69
CA ARG A 45 34.83 40.83 15.88
C ARG A 45 34.88 39.89 17.09
N LYS A 46 33.79 39.19 17.42
CA LYS A 46 33.76 38.22 18.53
C LYS A 46 34.73 37.06 18.33
N ALA A 47 34.87 36.55 17.11
CA ALA A 47 35.82 35.48 16.80
C ALA A 47 37.29 35.92 16.98
N LYS A 48 37.61 37.18 16.66
CA LYS A 48 38.95 37.75 16.88
C LYS A 48 39.23 38.12 18.34
N GLN A 49 38.20 38.51 19.09
CA GLN A 49 38.33 38.94 20.49
C GLN A 49 38.74 37.79 21.42
N ASP A 50 38.23 36.58 21.18
CA ASP A 50 38.61 35.37 21.93
C ASP A 50 38.72 34.16 20.98
N PRO A 51 39.89 33.97 20.35
CA PRO A 51 40.09 32.90 19.36
C PRO A 51 39.94 31.50 19.94
N TYR A 52 40.38 31.28 21.18
CA TYR A 52 40.38 29.96 21.82
C TYR A 52 38.97 29.51 22.20
N LYS A 53 38.19 30.38 22.86
CA LYS A 53 36.79 30.08 23.20
C LYS A 53 35.94 29.93 21.95
N TRP A 54 36.21 30.74 20.92
CA TRP A 54 35.57 30.59 19.61
C TRP A 54 35.87 29.22 19.00
N ALA A 55 37.13 28.78 18.99
CA ALA A 55 37.52 27.47 18.49
C ALA A 55 36.85 26.31 19.26
N GLN A 56 36.82 26.35 20.60
CA GLN A 56 36.11 25.35 21.41
C GLN A 56 34.60 25.31 21.10
N ALA A 57 33.96 26.47 20.95
CA ALA A 57 32.55 26.54 20.57
C ALA A 57 32.30 25.96 19.18
N GLN A 58 33.20 26.21 18.22
CA GLN A 58 33.14 25.58 16.90
C GLN A 58 33.35 24.06 16.97
N GLN A 59 34.28 23.56 17.79
CA GLN A 59 34.48 22.12 17.96
C GLN A 59 33.21 21.43 18.48
N ARG A 60 32.56 21.98 19.52
CA ARG A 60 31.29 21.46 20.04
C ARG A 60 30.18 21.50 18.99
N LYS A 61 30.09 22.60 18.23
CA LYS A 61 29.12 22.74 17.14
C LYS A 61 29.38 21.71 16.03
N ASN A 62 30.63 21.54 15.60
CA ASN A 62 31.02 20.61 14.56
C ASN A 62 30.76 19.16 14.97
N ALA A 63 31.01 18.80 16.24
CA ALA A 63 30.65 17.49 16.78
C ALA A 63 29.14 17.24 16.75
N ASN A 64 28.32 18.23 17.13
CA ASN A 64 26.87 18.14 17.04
C ASN A 64 26.39 18.04 15.58
N LEU A 65 26.95 18.84 14.67
CA LEU A 65 26.62 18.80 13.24
C LEU A 65 26.94 17.43 12.65
N LYS A 66 28.13 16.88 12.92
CA LYS A 66 28.51 15.53 12.51
C LYS A 66 27.51 14.48 13.03
N ARG A 67 27.15 14.56 14.31
CA ARG A 67 26.15 13.65 14.90
C ARG A 67 24.77 13.81 14.25
N ARG A 68 24.36 15.04 13.94
CA ARG A 68 23.10 15.34 13.27
C ARG A 68 23.07 14.78 11.85
N GLU A 69 24.17 14.89 11.12
CA GLU A 69 24.35 14.32 9.77
C GLU A 69 24.24 12.79 9.80
N GLU A 70 24.89 12.12 10.76
CA GLU A 70 24.75 10.67 10.95
C GLU A 70 23.29 10.26 11.20
N LEU A 71 22.61 10.93 12.14
CA LEU A 71 21.20 10.67 12.43
C LEU A 71 20.29 10.98 11.24
N GLN A 72 20.65 11.99 10.44
CA GLN A 72 19.89 12.34 9.25
C GLN A 72 20.03 11.25 8.18
N LYS A 73 21.24 10.73 7.93
CA LYS A 73 21.44 9.58 7.02
C LYS A 73 20.60 8.37 7.44
N GLN A 74 20.62 8.02 8.74
CA GLN A 74 19.80 6.91 9.27
C GLN A 74 18.29 7.16 9.06
N ARG A 75 17.83 8.40 9.22
CA ARG A 75 16.42 8.76 8.97
C ARG A 75 16.07 8.71 7.49
N ASP A 76 16.96 9.18 6.62
CA ASP A 76 16.75 9.21 5.18
C ASP A 76 16.70 7.77 4.60
N GLU A 77 17.55 6.87 5.09
CA GLU A 77 17.51 5.44 4.79
C GLU A 77 16.19 4.79 5.25
N ALA A 78 15.69 5.18 6.43
CA ALA A 78 14.40 4.72 6.94
C ALA A 78 13.20 5.33 6.20
N TRP A 79 13.36 6.54 5.64
CA TRP A 79 12.29 7.31 4.99
C TRP A 79 11.73 6.58 3.78
N GLY A 80 12.59 6.01 2.94
CA GLY A 80 12.20 5.16 1.80
C GLY A 80 11.58 5.93 0.62
N ASN A 81 11.00 5.18 -0.32
CA ASN A 81 10.43 5.72 -1.56
C ASN A 81 8.98 6.22 -1.36
N PRO A 82 8.59 7.43 -1.81
CA PRO A 82 7.24 7.96 -1.61
C PRO A 82 6.14 7.23 -2.40
N VAL A 83 6.48 6.55 -3.50
CA VAL A 83 5.53 5.78 -4.34
C VAL A 83 5.42 4.34 -3.86
N LEU A 84 6.55 3.65 -3.70
CA LEU A 84 6.56 2.21 -3.44
C LEU A 84 6.81 1.86 -1.97
N GLY A 85 7.35 2.77 -1.16
CA GLY A 85 7.80 2.47 0.18
C GLY A 85 9.05 1.57 0.16
N LYS A 86 9.03 0.52 0.99
CA LYS A 86 10.00 -0.57 0.99
C LYS A 86 9.32 -1.82 0.42
N THR A 87 9.94 -2.46 -0.57
CA THR A 87 9.38 -3.70 -1.13
C THR A 87 9.47 -4.82 -0.10
N THR A 88 8.34 -5.46 0.18
CA THR A 88 8.22 -6.64 1.05
C THR A 88 7.98 -7.90 0.22
N PRO A 89 8.25 -9.10 0.76
CA PRO A 89 7.92 -10.36 0.09
C PRO A 89 6.43 -10.45 -0.26
N PHE A 90 5.56 -9.92 0.59
CA PHE A 90 4.13 -9.86 0.32
C PHE A 90 3.81 -9.02 -0.92
N LEU A 91 4.40 -7.81 -1.05
CA LEU A 91 4.21 -6.97 -2.23
C LEU A 91 4.75 -7.61 -3.50
N GLU A 92 5.87 -8.32 -3.41
CA GLU A 92 6.45 -9.04 -4.56
C GLU A 92 5.55 -10.19 -5.01
N SER A 93 4.95 -10.93 -4.07
CA SER A 93 3.97 -11.98 -4.38
C SER A 93 2.74 -11.48 -5.15
N LEU A 94 2.45 -10.17 -5.16
CA LEU A 94 1.33 -9.61 -5.93
C LEU A 94 1.58 -9.69 -7.44
N ASP A 95 2.83 -9.71 -7.88
CA ASP A 95 3.16 -9.75 -9.31
C ASP A 95 2.74 -11.07 -9.97
N THR A 96 2.84 -12.16 -9.20
CA THR A 96 2.46 -13.53 -9.60
C THR A 96 1.13 -13.96 -9.00
N ALA A 97 0.40 -13.04 -8.37
CA ALA A 97 -0.84 -13.31 -7.63
C ALA A 97 -0.74 -14.44 -6.59
N GLY A 98 0.44 -14.63 -5.98
CA GLY A 98 0.67 -15.59 -4.90
C GLY A 98 0.78 -17.05 -5.36
N GLN A 99 1.06 -17.26 -6.65
CA GLN A 99 1.15 -18.59 -7.28
C GLN A 99 2.58 -19.15 -7.30
N VAL A 100 3.57 -18.33 -6.94
CA VAL A 100 4.99 -18.69 -6.95
C VAL A 100 5.54 -18.58 -5.53
N ALA A 101 6.27 -19.60 -5.08
CA ALA A 101 6.78 -19.70 -3.72
C ALA A 101 8.09 -18.92 -3.47
N PHE A 102 8.86 -18.62 -4.52
CA PHE A 102 10.16 -17.95 -4.40
C PHE A 102 10.25 -16.73 -5.32
N SER A 103 11.00 -15.72 -4.89
CA SER A 103 11.27 -14.50 -5.66
C SER A 103 12.04 -14.78 -6.96
N GLU A 104 11.73 -14.02 -8.00
CA GLU A 104 12.52 -14.04 -9.24
C GLU A 104 13.77 -13.18 -9.04
N VAL A 105 14.95 -13.78 -9.17
CA VAL A 105 16.24 -13.09 -8.99
C VAL A 105 16.93 -12.92 -10.34
N PRO A 106 17.53 -11.75 -10.64
CA PRO A 106 18.36 -11.58 -11.83
C PRO A 106 19.50 -12.60 -11.87
N ARG A 107 19.75 -13.14 -13.05
CA ARG A 107 20.78 -14.15 -13.29
C ARG A 107 21.90 -13.56 -14.13
N ASP A 108 23.13 -13.98 -13.85
CA ASP A 108 24.29 -13.65 -14.64
C ASP A 108 24.22 -14.25 -16.05
N ALA A 109 25.12 -13.82 -16.94
CA ALA A 109 25.26 -14.39 -18.28
C ALA A 109 25.50 -15.92 -18.26
N SER A 110 26.05 -16.45 -17.17
CA SER A 110 26.27 -17.89 -16.93
C SER A 110 25.06 -18.60 -16.29
N GLY A 111 23.95 -17.90 -16.02
CA GLY A 111 22.71 -18.46 -15.48
C GLY A 111 22.67 -18.60 -13.94
N ASN A 112 23.73 -18.19 -13.24
CA ASN A 112 23.77 -18.19 -11.78
C ASN A 112 22.97 -17.02 -11.19
N PRO A 113 22.20 -17.22 -10.11
CA PRO A 113 21.44 -16.14 -9.48
C PRO A 113 22.38 -15.16 -8.76
N LEU A 114 22.22 -13.87 -9.03
CA LEU A 114 23.02 -12.80 -8.40
C LEU A 114 22.70 -12.57 -6.92
N GLN A 115 21.53 -13.03 -6.47
CA GLN A 115 21.07 -12.92 -5.09
C GLN A 115 20.40 -14.24 -4.68
N THR A 116 20.28 -14.46 -3.38
CA THR A 116 19.57 -15.61 -2.85
C THR A 116 18.05 -15.39 -3.02
N PRO A 117 17.32 -16.29 -3.72
CA PRO A 117 15.87 -16.23 -3.76
C PRO A 117 15.30 -16.36 -2.35
N HIS A 118 14.29 -15.56 -2.03
CA HIS A 118 13.60 -15.60 -0.75
C HIS A 118 12.17 -16.08 -0.92
N GLU A 119 11.58 -16.57 0.17
CA GLU A 119 10.22 -17.13 0.17
C GLU A 119 9.16 -16.02 0.06
N LEU A 120 8.16 -16.28 -0.76
CA LEU A 120 7.00 -15.42 -0.98
C LEU A 120 5.75 -16.06 -0.36
N PRO A 121 4.86 -15.26 0.26
CA PRO A 121 3.60 -15.77 0.78
C PRO A 121 2.70 -16.20 -0.37
N THR A 122 2.42 -17.50 -0.44
CA THR A 122 1.55 -18.10 -1.46
C THR A 122 0.12 -18.20 -0.96
N THR A 123 -0.82 -18.20 -1.90
CA THR A 123 -2.24 -18.44 -1.62
C THR A 123 -2.70 -19.56 -2.56
N PRO A 124 -2.45 -20.84 -2.21
CA PRO A 124 -2.90 -21.96 -3.02
C PRO A 124 -4.43 -21.96 -3.08
N GLY A 125 -5.02 -22.51 -4.14
CA GLY A 125 -6.47 -22.56 -4.28
C GLY A 125 -7.07 -21.52 -5.22
N LEU A 126 -6.40 -20.37 -5.45
CA LEU A 126 -6.96 -19.30 -6.29
C LEU A 126 -6.80 -19.62 -7.78
N ARG A 127 -7.92 -19.57 -8.51
CA ARG A 127 -7.98 -19.78 -9.96
C ARG A 127 -8.45 -18.53 -10.70
N ASN A 128 -8.33 -18.57 -12.03
CA ASN A 128 -8.90 -17.54 -12.90
C ASN A 128 -10.43 -17.56 -12.86
N HIS A 129 -11.08 -16.52 -13.39
CA HIS A 129 -12.53 -16.37 -13.48
C HIS A 129 -13.23 -16.46 -12.13
N PHE A 130 -12.61 -15.92 -11.08
CA PHE A 130 -13.20 -15.86 -9.76
C PHE A 130 -13.46 -17.23 -9.10
N LEU A 131 -12.83 -18.31 -9.58
CA LEU A 131 -12.98 -19.66 -9.05
C LEU A 131 -11.95 -20.01 -7.97
N THR A 132 -12.25 -21.06 -7.22
CA THR A 132 -11.29 -21.76 -6.35
C THR A 132 -11.07 -23.21 -6.79
N ASP A 133 -9.98 -23.83 -6.32
CA ASP A 133 -9.73 -25.26 -6.52
C ASP A 133 -10.90 -26.11 -5.98
N ALA A 134 -11.40 -25.78 -4.79
CA ALA A 134 -12.52 -26.48 -4.17
C ALA A 134 -13.81 -26.38 -5.01
N GLU A 135 -14.17 -25.17 -5.46
CA GLU A 135 -15.34 -24.97 -6.32
C GLU A 135 -15.23 -25.74 -7.65
N LEU A 136 -14.03 -25.79 -8.25
CA LEU A 136 -13.81 -26.55 -9.47
C LEU A 136 -13.97 -28.06 -9.23
N GLU A 137 -13.45 -28.56 -8.12
CA GLU A 137 -13.59 -29.98 -7.74
C GLU A 137 -15.04 -30.35 -7.45
N GLU A 138 -15.79 -29.50 -6.76
CA GLU A 138 -17.21 -29.70 -6.51
C GLU A 138 -18.02 -29.70 -7.82
N ALA A 139 -17.78 -28.71 -8.68
CA ALA A 139 -18.45 -28.61 -9.98
C ALA A 139 -18.15 -29.81 -10.89
N THR A 140 -16.90 -30.28 -10.91
CA THR A 140 -16.50 -31.45 -11.70
C THR A 140 -17.09 -32.75 -11.15
N LYS A 141 -17.10 -32.94 -9.83
CA LYS A 141 -17.79 -34.09 -9.19
C LYS A 141 -19.27 -34.09 -9.52
N HIS A 142 -19.94 -32.95 -9.41
CA HIS A 142 -21.35 -32.81 -9.75
C HIS A 142 -21.62 -33.12 -11.24
N ALA A 143 -20.81 -32.56 -12.15
CA ALA A 143 -20.91 -32.86 -13.58
C ALA A 143 -20.69 -34.34 -13.90
N PHE A 144 -19.75 -35.01 -13.21
CA PHE A 144 -19.51 -36.45 -13.35
C PHE A 144 -20.74 -37.26 -12.93
N THR A 145 -21.38 -36.90 -11.81
CA THR A 145 -22.58 -37.61 -11.34
C THR A 145 -23.76 -37.47 -12.30
N LEU A 146 -23.96 -36.27 -12.87
CA LEU A 146 -25.06 -36.02 -13.81
C LEU A 146 -24.85 -36.64 -15.19
N SER A 147 -23.59 -36.72 -15.64
CA SER A 147 -23.25 -37.26 -16.97
C SER A 147 -23.03 -38.77 -16.98
N LYS A 148 -23.12 -39.43 -15.82
CA LYS A 148 -22.92 -40.87 -15.70
C LYS A 148 -23.90 -41.60 -16.62
N PRO A 149 -23.44 -42.50 -17.51
CA PRO A 149 -24.32 -43.23 -18.40
C PRO A 149 -25.30 -44.07 -17.57
N MET A 150 -26.60 -43.90 -17.82
CA MET A 150 -27.65 -44.69 -17.18
C MET A 150 -27.76 -46.05 -17.86
N ALA A 151 -27.90 -47.12 -17.09
CA ALA A 151 -28.28 -48.42 -17.63
C ALA A 151 -29.70 -48.31 -18.22
N ALA A 152 -29.88 -48.73 -19.47
CA ALA A 152 -31.18 -48.67 -20.12
C ALA A 152 -32.13 -49.69 -19.48
N ILE A 153 -33.15 -49.22 -18.75
CA ILE A 153 -34.16 -50.05 -18.07
C ILE A 153 -34.90 -50.98 -19.07
N VAL A 154 -34.98 -50.60 -20.34
CA VAL A 154 -35.67 -51.35 -21.41
C VAL A 154 -34.69 -52.10 -22.34
N GLY A 155 -33.39 -51.80 -22.27
CA GLY A 155 -32.35 -52.35 -23.17
C GLY A 155 -31.63 -53.60 -22.66
N ASP A 156 -31.95 -54.06 -21.45
CA ASP A 156 -31.22 -55.12 -20.73
C ASP A 156 -31.33 -56.50 -21.39
N GLN A 157 -32.21 -56.65 -22.39
CA GLN A 157 -32.35 -57.88 -23.18
C GLN A 157 -31.46 -57.91 -24.44
N LEU A 158 -30.81 -56.79 -24.82
CA LEU A 158 -30.06 -56.66 -26.09
C LEU A 158 -28.66 -56.04 -25.94
N SER A 159 -28.34 -55.36 -24.83
CA SER A 159 -27.01 -54.75 -24.63
C SER A 159 -26.07 -55.68 -23.86
N ASP A 160 -24.94 -56.07 -24.47
CA ASP A 160 -23.90 -56.87 -23.82
C ASP A 160 -23.32 -56.12 -22.60
N ALA A 161 -23.12 -56.81 -21.48
CA ALA A 161 -22.50 -56.24 -20.26
C ALA A 161 -21.14 -55.58 -20.55
N ALA A 162 -20.35 -56.16 -21.46
CA ALA A 162 -19.07 -55.61 -21.91
C ALA A 162 -19.19 -54.23 -22.57
N SER A 163 -20.30 -53.95 -23.27
CA SER A 163 -20.54 -52.65 -23.89
C SER A 163 -20.84 -51.56 -22.85
N ASN A 164 -21.56 -51.92 -21.78
CA ASN A 164 -21.87 -51.02 -20.68
C ASN A 164 -20.62 -50.67 -19.86
N GLU A 165 -19.77 -51.66 -19.59
CA GLU A 165 -18.47 -51.44 -18.93
C GLU A 165 -17.56 -50.53 -19.75
N ALA A 166 -17.44 -50.78 -21.06
CA ALA A 166 -16.66 -49.94 -21.96
C ALA A 166 -17.17 -48.48 -22.00
N ASN A 167 -18.49 -48.27 -21.97
CA ASN A 167 -19.08 -46.93 -21.91
C ASN A 167 -18.76 -46.21 -20.59
N ILE A 168 -18.76 -46.93 -19.46
CA ILE A 168 -18.38 -46.39 -18.15
C ILE A 168 -16.90 -46.02 -18.13
N GLU A 169 -16.03 -46.86 -18.70
CA GLU A 169 -14.59 -46.58 -18.79
C GLU A 169 -14.31 -45.36 -19.67
N LYS A 170 -14.95 -45.29 -20.85
CA LYS A 170 -14.85 -44.14 -21.74
C LYS A 170 -15.32 -42.86 -21.06
N HIS A 171 -16.45 -42.90 -20.34
CA HIS A 171 -16.95 -41.77 -19.56
C HIS A 171 -15.93 -41.29 -18.50
N LYS A 172 -15.28 -42.22 -17.78
CA LYS A 172 -14.21 -41.88 -16.82
C LYS A 172 -13.02 -41.21 -17.51
N GLN A 173 -12.59 -41.71 -18.67
CA GLN A 173 -11.47 -41.15 -19.44
C GLN A 173 -11.81 -39.74 -19.96
N ASP A 174 -12.98 -39.58 -20.57
CA ASP A 174 -13.46 -38.29 -21.08
C ASP A 174 -13.61 -37.28 -19.94
N HIS A 175 -14.12 -37.72 -18.79
CA HIS A 175 -14.19 -36.88 -17.60
C HIS A 175 -12.80 -36.47 -17.10
N ALA A 176 -11.85 -37.40 -16.99
CA ALA A 176 -10.48 -37.10 -16.56
C ALA A 176 -9.81 -36.08 -17.50
N LYS A 177 -9.99 -36.26 -18.81
CA LYS A 177 -9.52 -35.32 -19.84
C LYS A 177 -10.18 -33.94 -19.71
N ALA A 178 -11.49 -33.89 -19.47
CA ALA A 178 -12.21 -32.64 -19.24
C ALA A 178 -11.74 -31.92 -17.98
N VAL A 179 -11.52 -32.64 -16.87
CA VAL A 179 -10.99 -32.08 -15.62
C VAL A 179 -9.60 -31.48 -15.85
N GLU A 180 -8.73 -32.17 -16.57
CA GLU A 180 -7.40 -31.65 -16.91
C GLU A 180 -7.48 -30.38 -17.77
N ALA A 181 -8.33 -30.40 -18.80
CA ALA A 181 -8.56 -29.23 -19.66
C ALA A 181 -9.08 -28.03 -18.85
N LEU A 182 -10.08 -28.24 -17.99
CA LEU A 182 -10.63 -27.21 -17.11
C LEU A 182 -9.58 -26.68 -16.14
N ARG A 183 -8.73 -27.54 -15.57
CA ARG A 183 -7.62 -27.13 -14.69
C ARG A 183 -6.63 -26.22 -15.41
N ARG A 184 -6.36 -26.45 -16.69
CA ARG A 184 -5.46 -25.61 -17.50
C ARG A 184 -6.12 -24.28 -17.89
N ILE A 185 -7.38 -24.32 -18.32
CA ILE A 185 -8.17 -23.12 -18.71
C ILE A 185 -8.30 -22.17 -17.52
N THR A 186 -8.63 -22.71 -16.35
CA THR A 186 -8.84 -21.93 -15.12
C THR A 186 -7.53 -21.58 -14.39
N SER A 187 -6.36 -21.97 -14.92
CA SER A 187 -5.09 -21.66 -14.27
C SER A 187 -4.80 -20.16 -14.30
N LEU A 188 -4.43 -19.60 -13.14
CA LEU A 188 -4.17 -18.15 -13.02
C LEU A 188 -2.88 -17.72 -13.73
N ARG A 189 -1.96 -18.66 -13.98
CA ARG A 189 -0.71 -18.42 -14.74
C ARG A 189 -0.99 -17.96 -16.16
N ASN A 190 -2.02 -18.53 -16.78
CA ASN A 190 -2.46 -18.19 -18.14
C ASN A 190 -3.35 -16.92 -18.16
N GLY A 191 -3.66 -16.34 -16.99
CA GLY A 191 -4.55 -15.19 -16.85
C GLY A 191 -3.89 -13.86 -17.21
N SER A 192 -4.74 -12.88 -17.54
CA SER A 192 -4.34 -11.50 -17.83
C SER A 192 -3.88 -10.77 -16.57
N ALA A 193 -3.20 -9.62 -16.74
CA ALA A 193 -2.90 -8.70 -15.63
C ALA A 193 -4.16 -8.27 -14.87
N LYS A 194 -5.31 -8.16 -15.56
CA LYS A 194 -6.61 -7.88 -14.95
C LYS A 194 -7.07 -9.01 -14.02
N ASP A 195 -6.91 -10.25 -14.47
CA ASP A 195 -7.30 -11.44 -13.70
C ASP A 195 -6.43 -11.59 -12.45
N ARG A 196 -5.11 -11.41 -12.59
CA ARG A 196 -4.17 -11.37 -11.47
C ARG A 196 -4.52 -10.26 -10.48
N PHE A 197 -4.91 -9.08 -10.98
CA PHE A 197 -5.36 -7.99 -10.12
C PHE A 197 -6.61 -8.35 -9.32
N HIS A 198 -7.61 -8.99 -9.93
CA HIS A 198 -8.81 -9.43 -9.21
C HIS A 198 -8.52 -10.54 -8.19
N ALA A 199 -7.64 -11.49 -8.53
CA ALA A 199 -7.16 -12.48 -7.57
C ALA A 199 -6.42 -11.82 -6.39
N ASN A 200 -5.58 -10.83 -6.66
CA ASN A 200 -4.92 -10.04 -5.62
C ASN A 200 -5.92 -9.27 -4.75
N VAL A 201 -6.97 -8.68 -5.33
CA VAL A 201 -8.01 -8.01 -4.51
C VAL A 201 -8.61 -8.97 -3.49
N ARG A 202 -8.87 -10.23 -3.88
CA ARG A 202 -9.33 -11.26 -2.93
C ARG A 202 -8.28 -11.53 -1.84
N ARG A 203 -7.02 -11.75 -2.21
CA ARG A 203 -5.92 -11.95 -1.25
C ARG A 203 -5.78 -10.78 -0.26
N LEU A 204 -5.93 -9.56 -0.76
CA LEU A 204 -5.84 -8.34 0.06
C LEU A 204 -7.04 -8.20 1.00
N VAL A 205 -8.25 -8.52 0.54
CA VAL A 205 -9.45 -8.58 1.39
C VAL A 205 -9.29 -9.67 2.44
N ASP A 206 -8.69 -10.80 2.09
CA ASP A 206 -8.43 -11.91 2.99
C ASP A 206 -7.43 -11.54 4.10
N GLU A 207 -6.29 -10.97 3.72
CA GLU A 207 -5.20 -10.62 4.64
C GLU A 207 -5.53 -9.41 5.54
N PHE A 208 -6.16 -8.37 4.98
CA PHE A 208 -6.39 -7.10 5.68
C PHE A 208 -7.85 -6.85 6.08
N GLY A 209 -8.77 -7.72 5.70
CA GLY A 209 -10.18 -7.58 6.02
C GLY A 209 -10.42 -7.76 7.52
N ARG A 210 -11.17 -6.82 8.12
CA ARG A 210 -11.43 -6.81 9.57
C ARG A 210 -12.12 -8.08 10.06
N HIS A 211 -12.93 -8.69 9.20
CA HIS A 211 -13.58 -9.97 9.44
C HIS A 211 -12.61 -11.14 9.75
N LYS A 212 -11.34 -11.05 9.33
CA LYS A 212 -10.27 -11.99 9.71
C LYS A 212 -9.34 -11.41 10.76
N THR A 213 -8.87 -10.18 10.57
CA THR A 213 -7.85 -9.58 11.45
C THR A 213 -8.31 -9.42 12.89
N ASP A 214 -9.60 -9.11 13.10
CA ASP A 214 -10.15 -8.91 14.45
C ASP A 214 -10.13 -10.21 15.28
N LYS A 215 -9.92 -11.38 14.66
CA LYS A 215 -9.82 -12.68 15.35
C LYS A 215 -8.46 -12.93 15.99
N PHE A 216 -7.37 -12.42 15.40
CA PHE A 216 -6.00 -12.74 15.81
C PHE A 216 -5.16 -11.51 16.22
N LEU A 217 -5.50 -10.32 15.75
CA LEU A 217 -4.84 -9.09 16.18
C LEU A 217 -5.49 -8.56 17.46
N LYS A 218 -4.68 -8.00 18.37
CA LYS A 218 -5.24 -7.41 19.57
C LYS A 218 -6.01 -6.13 19.23
N PRO A 219 -7.21 -5.95 19.80
CA PRO A 219 -7.96 -4.72 19.61
C PRO A 219 -7.23 -3.55 20.27
N LYS A 220 -7.52 -2.34 19.79
CA LYS A 220 -7.06 -1.12 20.45
C LYS A 220 -7.57 -1.06 21.89
N PRO A 221 -6.81 -0.45 22.83
CA PRO A 221 -7.30 -0.25 24.19
C PRO A 221 -8.62 0.53 24.18
N GLN A 222 -9.56 0.07 25.02
CA GLN A 222 -10.86 0.72 25.16
C GLN A 222 -10.72 2.11 25.78
N SER A 223 -11.68 3.00 25.50
CA SER A 223 -11.77 4.29 26.19
C SER A 223 -12.15 4.09 27.66
N ILE A 224 -11.86 5.09 28.50
CA ILE A 224 -12.17 5.10 29.94
C ILE A 224 -13.65 4.77 30.20
N SER A 225 -14.55 5.27 29.36
CA SER A 225 -15.96 4.90 29.32
C SER A 225 -16.26 4.15 28.01
N PRO A 226 -16.20 2.80 27.99
CA PRO A 226 -16.57 2.04 26.80
C PRO A 226 -18.10 1.99 26.63
N ASN A 227 -18.56 1.94 25.39
CA ASN A 227 -19.96 1.59 25.13
C ASN A 227 -20.16 0.11 25.46
N THR A 228 -21.09 -0.19 26.37
CA THR A 228 -21.44 -1.56 26.78
C THR A 228 -22.43 -2.22 25.81
N THR A 229 -23.00 -1.47 24.86
CA THR A 229 -23.94 -2.01 23.88
C THR A 229 -23.22 -2.95 22.90
N PRO A 230 -23.63 -4.23 22.80
CA PRO A 230 -23.05 -5.13 21.81
C PRO A 230 -23.41 -4.63 20.41
N MET A 231 -22.41 -4.54 19.53
CA MET A 231 -22.65 -4.23 18.12
C MET A 231 -23.09 -5.49 17.38
N PRO A 232 -23.96 -5.37 16.36
CA PRO A 232 -24.34 -6.52 15.54
C PRO A 232 -23.13 -7.05 14.78
N ASP A 233 -23.16 -8.36 14.51
CA ASP A 233 -22.16 -8.99 13.66
C ASP A 233 -22.25 -8.48 12.23
N ARG A 234 -21.13 -8.60 11.51
CA ARG A 234 -21.05 -8.19 10.12
C ARG A 234 -21.85 -9.17 9.25
N ALA A 235 -22.69 -8.64 8.37
CA ALA A 235 -23.43 -9.45 7.41
C ALA A 235 -22.55 -10.12 6.33
N GLY A 236 -21.32 -9.63 6.10
CA GLY A 236 -20.45 -10.14 5.05
C GLY A 236 -18.99 -9.71 5.18
N PRO A 237 -18.16 -10.06 4.18
CA PRO A 237 -16.74 -9.76 4.20
C PRO A 237 -16.48 -8.25 4.16
N ASP A 238 -15.49 -7.82 4.93
CA ASP A 238 -15.09 -6.43 5.00
C ASP A 238 -14.23 -6.04 3.79
N THR A 239 -14.81 -5.25 2.89
CA THR A 239 -14.17 -4.77 1.64
C THR A 239 -13.91 -3.28 1.63
N GLY A 240 -14.52 -2.53 2.56
CA GLY A 240 -14.55 -1.07 2.58
C GLY A 240 -13.63 -0.44 3.61
N SER A 241 -12.95 -1.23 4.44
CA SER A 241 -12.06 -0.70 5.46
C SER A 241 -10.84 0.02 4.88
N SER A 242 -10.28 0.96 5.64
CA SER A 242 -9.15 1.78 5.16
C SER A 242 -7.94 0.90 4.86
N GLU A 243 -7.72 -0.15 5.62
CA GLU A 243 -6.65 -1.14 5.43
C GLU A 243 -6.74 -1.79 4.04
N VAL A 244 -7.90 -2.35 3.73
CA VAL A 244 -8.18 -3.01 2.44
C VAL A 244 -8.06 -2.01 1.29
N GLN A 245 -8.62 -0.80 1.44
CA GLN A 245 -8.51 0.23 0.40
C GLN A 245 -7.06 0.65 0.14
N ILE A 246 -6.24 0.83 1.18
CA ILE A 246 -4.82 1.17 1.08
C ILE A 246 -4.05 0.04 0.39
N ALA A 247 -4.35 -1.21 0.75
CA ALA A 247 -3.72 -2.38 0.16
C ALA A 247 -4.02 -2.49 -1.34
N ILE A 248 -5.29 -2.33 -1.74
CA ILE A 248 -5.72 -2.36 -3.15
C ILE A 248 -5.06 -1.22 -3.94
N LEU A 249 -5.00 0.00 -3.37
CA LEU A 249 -4.30 1.10 -4.00
C LEU A 249 -2.80 0.82 -4.16
N THR A 250 -2.18 0.18 -3.18
CA THR A 250 -0.76 -0.20 -3.24
C THR A 250 -0.50 -1.21 -4.37
N ALA A 251 -1.38 -2.20 -4.54
CA ALA A 251 -1.31 -3.12 -5.68
C ALA A 251 -1.45 -2.39 -7.02
N LYS A 252 -2.41 -1.45 -7.16
CA LYS A 252 -2.58 -0.64 -8.38
C LYS A 252 -1.38 0.27 -8.67
N ILE A 253 -0.83 0.90 -7.63
CA ILE A 253 0.35 1.76 -7.75
C ILE A 253 1.55 0.93 -8.23
N ARG A 254 1.75 -0.26 -7.65
CA ARG A 254 2.84 -1.16 -8.05
C ARG A 254 2.72 -1.58 -9.51
N THR A 255 1.55 -2.05 -9.96
CA THR A 255 1.36 -2.48 -11.35
C THR A 255 1.55 -1.33 -12.33
N LEU A 256 1.04 -0.14 -12.00
CA LEU A 256 1.17 1.04 -12.84
C LEU A 256 2.61 1.59 -12.88
N SER A 257 3.32 1.61 -11.74
CA SER A 257 4.73 2.03 -11.67
C SER A 257 5.58 1.15 -12.58
N LYS A 258 5.44 -0.19 -12.46
CA LYS A 258 6.16 -1.14 -13.31
C LYS A 258 5.86 -0.96 -14.78
N ALA A 259 4.59 -0.76 -15.14
CA ALA A 259 4.20 -0.53 -16.53
C ALA A 259 4.80 0.76 -17.12
N LEU A 260 4.99 1.80 -16.30
CA LEU A 260 5.61 3.07 -16.72
C LEU A 260 7.14 2.98 -16.83
N GLU A 261 7.78 2.10 -16.06
CA GLU A 261 9.22 1.83 -16.09
C GLU A 261 9.63 0.97 -17.30
N ILE A 262 8.76 0.04 -17.72
CA ILE A 262 9.05 -0.91 -18.79
C ILE A 262 8.72 -0.29 -20.18
N ASN A 263 9.51 -0.64 -21.20
CA ASN A 263 9.32 -0.24 -22.61
C ASN A 263 9.27 1.30 -22.80
N ARG A 264 8.34 1.78 -23.65
CA ARG A 264 8.11 3.21 -23.94
C ARG A 264 7.21 3.89 -22.88
N GLY A 265 7.06 3.30 -21.70
CA GLY A 265 6.17 3.79 -20.63
C GLY A 265 6.48 5.22 -20.16
N TYR A 266 7.74 5.65 -20.25
CA TYR A 266 8.13 7.03 -19.95
C TYR A 266 7.43 8.10 -20.79
N LYS A 267 6.87 7.74 -21.97
CA LYS A 267 6.10 8.65 -22.84
C LYS A 267 4.63 8.80 -22.41
N ASP A 268 4.13 7.94 -21.53
CA ASP A 268 2.74 7.94 -21.12
C ASP A 268 2.45 8.98 -20.02
N VAL A 269 2.10 10.20 -20.45
CA VAL A 269 1.84 11.33 -19.55
C VAL A 269 0.52 11.15 -18.79
N HIS A 270 -0.49 10.52 -19.40
CA HIS A 270 -1.80 10.32 -18.78
C HIS A 270 -1.70 9.35 -17.61
N ASN A 271 -0.98 8.24 -17.78
CA ASN A 271 -0.79 7.27 -16.70
C ASN A 271 0.14 7.77 -15.59
N LYS A 272 1.11 8.66 -15.88
CA LYS A 272 1.85 9.38 -14.82
C LYS A 272 0.92 10.23 -13.94
N ARG A 273 -0.04 10.95 -14.55
CA ARG A 273 -1.07 11.68 -13.79
C ARG A 273 -1.94 10.72 -12.97
N ASN A 274 -2.35 9.58 -13.53
CA ASN A 274 -3.15 8.58 -12.82
C ASN A 274 -2.38 7.99 -11.64
N LEU A 275 -1.09 7.68 -11.80
CA LEU A 275 -0.22 7.21 -10.73
C LEU A 275 -0.16 8.22 -9.57
N ARG A 276 0.03 9.50 -9.89
CA ARG A 276 0.04 10.58 -8.89
C ARG A 276 -1.28 10.67 -8.13
N LEU A 277 -2.42 10.58 -8.82
CA LEU A 277 -3.74 10.58 -8.18
C LEU A 277 -3.92 9.38 -7.23
N LEU A 278 -3.48 8.19 -7.63
CA LEU A 278 -3.52 6.99 -6.78
C LEU A 278 -2.66 7.16 -5.52
N VAL A 279 -1.43 7.66 -5.68
CA VAL A 279 -0.49 7.88 -4.57
C VAL A 279 -1.05 8.90 -3.58
N HIS A 280 -1.57 10.04 -4.06
CA HIS A 280 -2.19 11.05 -3.18
C HIS A 280 -3.47 10.55 -2.52
N ARG A 281 -4.28 9.71 -3.19
CA ARG A 281 -5.44 9.06 -2.58
C ARG A 281 -5.02 8.12 -1.45
N ARG A 282 -3.98 7.32 -1.67
CA ARG A 282 -3.41 6.44 -0.63
C ARG A 282 -2.87 7.25 0.54
N GLN A 283 -2.11 8.32 0.27
CA GLN A 283 -1.60 9.24 1.31
C GLN A 283 -2.72 9.75 2.24
N LYS A 284 -3.85 10.19 1.67
CA LYS A 284 -5.00 10.67 2.47
C LYS A 284 -5.57 9.58 3.38
N LEU A 285 -5.70 8.35 2.87
CA LEU A 285 -6.22 7.21 3.63
C LEU A 285 -5.27 6.79 4.75
N VAL A 286 -3.97 6.72 4.46
CA VAL A 286 -2.94 6.36 5.44
C VAL A 286 -2.88 7.42 6.56
N ALA A 287 -2.91 8.71 6.22
CA ALA A 287 -2.93 9.81 7.20
C ALA A 287 -4.23 9.85 8.02
N TYR A 288 -5.36 9.41 7.46
CA TYR A 288 -6.59 9.21 8.22
C TYR A 288 -6.45 8.05 9.20
N MET A 289 -5.93 6.91 8.74
CA MET A 289 -5.79 5.69 9.53
C MET A 289 -4.79 5.87 10.68
N GLU A 290 -3.65 6.52 10.46
CA GLU A 290 -2.66 6.84 11.52
C GLU A 290 -3.33 7.56 12.70
N ARG A 291 -4.18 8.56 12.41
CA ARG A 291 -4.91 9.33 13.43
C ARG A 291 -6.01 8.51 14.14
N LYS A 292 -6.67 7.60 13.42
CA LYS A 292 -7.79 6.82 13.96
C LYS A 292 -7.35 5.62 14.78
N GLU A 293 -6.32 4.92 14.32
CA GLU A 293 -5.81 3.72 14.97
C GLU A 293 -4.82 4.03 16.10
N ARG A 294 -4.15 5.19 16.06
CA ARG A 294 -3.18 5.63 17.08
C ARG A 294 -2.11 4.58 17.39
N GLY A 295 -1.66 3.84 16.38
CA GLY A 295 -0.62 2.81 16.54
C GLY A 295 -1.13 1.46 17.07
N SER A 296 -2.39 1.11 16.81
CA SER A 296 -2.91 -0.24 17.08
C SER A 296 -2.12 -1.33 16.33
N GLU A 297 -2.20 -2.59 16.82
CA GLU A 297 -1.56 -3.73 16.14
C GLU A 297 -2.06 -3.91 14.69
N ARG A 298 -3.30 -3.48 14.39
CA ARG A 298 -3.84 -3.47 13.04
C ARG A 298 -3.09 -2.51 12.11
N TRP A 299 -2.76 -1.33 12.62
CA TRP A 299 -1.97 -0.35 11.87
C TRP A 299 -0.55 -0.85 11.61
N THR A 300 0.12 -1.39 12.63
CA THR A 300 1.49 -1.91 12.48
C THR A 300 1.52 -3.09 11.52
N HIS A 301 0.58 -4.03 11.63
CA HIS A 301 0.44 -5.17 10.72
C HIS A 301 0.31 -4.71 9.26
N MET A 302 -0.55 -3.74 8.98
CA MET A 302 -0.72 -3.20 7.63
C MET A 302 0.57 -2.55 7.09
N ILE A 303 1.20 -1.69 7.90
CA ILE A 303 2.41 -0.96 7.53
C ILE A 303 3.57 -1.92 7.24
N GLU A 304 3.79 -2.92 8.08
CA GLU A 304 4.85 -3.90 7.94
C GLU A 304 4.64 -4.81 6.73
N LYS A 305 3.42 -5.34 6.55
CA LYS A 305 3.11 -6.24 5.42
C LYS A 305 3.18 -5.52 4.07
N LEU A 306 2.63 -4.31 3.97
CA LEU A 306 2.66 -3.51 2.74
C LEU A 306 3.96 -2.71 2.56
N GLY A 307 4.87 -2.71 3.54
CA GLY A 307 6.13 -1.98 3.47
C GLY A 307 5.98 -0.46 3.33
N LEU A 308 4.90 0.10 3.88
CA LEU A 308 4.62 1.54 3.75
C LEU A 308 5.52 2.33 4.70
N THR A 309 6.37 3.20 4.15
CA THR A 309 7.26 4.05 4.95
C THR A 309 6.67 5.45 5.15
N PRO A 310 7.13 6.22 6.15
CA PRO A 310 6.67 7.59 6.36
C PRO A 310 6.69 8.47 5.10
N ALA A 311 7.61 8.25 4.15
CA ALA A 311 7.63 8.93 2.86
C ALA A 311 6.32 8.82 2.07
N THR A 312 5.56 7.74 2.22
CA THR A 312 4.34 7.50 1.44
C THR A 312 3.14 8.30 1.95
N TRP A 313 3.23 8.94 3.12
CA TRP A 313 2.11 9.76 3.63
C TRP A 313 2.51 11.05 4.36
N LYS A 314 3.71 11.14 4.93
CA LYS A 314 4.21 12.34 5.61
C LYS A 314 4.84 13.31 4.60
N GLY A 315 4.52 14.59 4.74
CA GLY A 315 5.01 15.64 3.84
C GLY A 315 4.28 15.68 2.49
N GLN A 316 4.82 16.44 1.55
CA GLN A 316 4.28 16.56 0.20
C GLN A 316 4.94 15.54 -0.72
N ILE A 317 4.13 14.75 -1.42
CA ILE A 317 4.63 13.81 -2.43
C ILE A 317 4.71 14.54 -3.78
N SER A 318 5.93 14.74 -4.27
CA SER A 318 6.24 15.27 -5.59
C SER A 318 6.72 14.13 -6.49
N LEU A 319 6.10 13.98 -7.66
CA LEU A 319 6.39 12.99 -8.70
C LEU A 319 6.59 13.67 -10.05
#